data_AF-A0A8S1KRG9-F1
#
_entry.id   AF-A0A8S1KRG9-F1
#
_cell.length_a   1.000
_cell.length_b   1.000
_cell.length_c   1.000
_cell.angle_alpha   90.00
_cell.angle_beta   90.00
_cell.angle_gamma   90.00
#
_symmetry.space_group_name_H-M   'P 1'
#
loop_
_entity.id
_entity.type
_entity.pdbx_description
1 polymer ?
#
loop_
_entity_poly.entity_id
_entity_poly.type
_entity_poly.pdbx_seq_one_letter_code
_entity_poly.pdbx_strand_id
1 'polypeptide(L)'
;MAHSSSSGGSSNFLYDFLAGGVSGALAKTIAAPIERVKLLLQTQHTNPKLIARPYAGILDCFKRVFVEEGALSFWRGNWANVIRYFPTQAINFSVKDALNRQFLAGVDAKKQPGRFFAGSLLSGGIAGSIGLLIVYPLDFSRTRLAADIGKAANERQFKGLVDCMGQIIKTDGITGIYQGFGISVVGIFVYRALYFGGYDAGKRAIWGDDAAQRNSSILARFFFAQFVVSTSETLAYPLDTVRRRLMMQAGQKGNVEYSGTVDCFAKILSKEGPTGFFKGNLSNIWRSVGSSLVLVFYDEFQKIMAKNAKH
;
A
#
# COMPACT_ATOMS: atom_id res chain seq x y z
N MET A 1 -2.71 -16.17 11.84
CA MET A 1 -3.64 -15.89 12.95
C MET A 1 -5.03 -15.76 12.34
N ALA A 2 -5.83 -16.81 12.49
CA ALA A 2 -7.23 -16.79 12.14
C ALA A 2 -7.98 -16.05 13.26
N HIS A 3 -8.69 -14.98 12.94
CA HIS A 3 -9.68 -14.43 13.85
C HIS A 3 -10.75 -15.50 14.03
N SER A 4 -10.88 -16.00 15.26
CA SER A 4 -12.01 -16.80 15.68
C SER A 4 -13.27 -15.96 15.51
N SER A 5 -14.14 -16.36 14.59
CA SER A 5 -15.50 -15.86 14.46
C SER A 5 -16.30 -16.31 15.69
N SER A 6 -16.28 -15.51 16.76
CA SER A 6 -17.24 -15.64 17.85
C SER A 6 -18.53 -14.96 17.45
N SER A 7 -19.58 -15.76 17.35
CA SER A 7 -20.99 -15.35 17.23
C SER A 7 -21.37 -14.29 18.26
N GLY A 8 -21.71 -13.08 17.81
CA GLY A 8 -22.30 -12.00 18.61
C GLY A 8 -22.79 -10.88 17.68
N GLY A 9 -24.01 -10.39 17.91
CA GLY A 9 -24.83 -9.62 16.96
C GLY A 9 -24.22 -8.33 16.38
N SER A 10 -24.97 -7.66 15.51
CA SER A 10 -24.55 -6.48 14.71
C SER A 10 -23.82 -5.36 15.49
N SER A 11 -23.99 -5.28 16.81
CA SER A 11 -23.25 -4.39 17.71
C SER A 11 -21.74 -4.73 17.81
N ASN A 12 -21.37 -6.02 17.82
CA ASN A 12 -19.96 -6.46 17.83
C ASN A 12 -19.29 -6.18 16.48
N PHE A 13 -20.01 -6.37 15.36
CA PHE A 13 -19.46 -6.06 14.03
C PHE A 13 -19.15 -4.57 13.86
N LEU A 14 -20.08 -3.68 14.27
CA LEU A 14 -19.86 -2.24 14.17
C LEU A 14 -18.70 -1.80 15.05
N TYR A 15 -18.60 -2.33 16.27
CA TYR A 15 -17.48 -2.06 17.16
C TYR A 15 -16.15 -2.51 16.55
N ASP A 16 -16.05 -3.76 16.07
CA ASP A 16 -14.83 -4.30 15.46
C ASP A 16 -14.43 -3.54 14.18
N PHE A 17 -15.42 -3.17 13.37
CA PHE A 17 -15.20 -2.37 12.16
C PHE A 17 -14.69 -0.96 12.49
N LEU A 18 -15.28 -0.27 13.47
CA LEU A 18 -14.85 1.06 13.90
C LEU A 18 -13.50 1.02 14.62
N ALA A 19 -13.28 0.07 15.52
CA ALA A 19 -12.01 -0.10 16.24
C ALA A 19 -10.87 -0.42 15.26
N GLY A 20 -11.11 -1.35 14.32
CA GLY A 20 -10.17 -1.65 13.24
C GLY A 20 -9.93 -0.43 12.34
N GLY A 21 -10.98 0.35 12.05
CA GLY A 21 -10.91 1.60 11.28
C GLY A 21 -10.04 2.67 11.94
N VAL A 22 -10.26 2.94 13.23
CA VAL A 22 -9.49 3.91 14.02
C VAL A 22 -8.04 3.47 14.16
N SER A 23 -7.79 2.19 14.46
CA SER A 23 -6.44 1.63 14.51
C SER A 23 -5.68 1.82 13.19
N GLY A 24 -6.34 1.47 12.08
CA GLY A 24 -5.81 1.67 10.74
C GLY A 24 -5.50 3.14 10.45
N ALA A 25 -6.41 4.05 10.81
CA ALA A 25 -6.24 5.48 10.63
C ALA A 25 -5.04 6.03 11.42
N LEU A 26 -4.86 5.61 12.68
CA LEU A 26 -3.72 5.98 13.51
C LEU A 26 -2.40 5.46 12.91
N ALA A 27 -2.34 4.18 12.55
CA ALA A 27 -1.15 3.58 11.94
C ALA A 27 -0.76 4.30 10.65
N LYS A 28 -1.74 4.61 9.79
CA LYS A 28 -1.52 5.37 8.55
C LYS A 28 -1.05 6.79 8.80
N THR A 29 -1.57 7.44 9.85
CA THR A 29 -1.20 8.82 10.20
C THR A 29 0.21 8.89 10.76
N ILE A 30 0.62 7.92 11.59
CA ILE A 30 2.00 7.81 12.09
C ILE A 30 2.98 7.53 10.93
N ALA A 31 2.59 6.67 9.98
CA ALA A 31 3.43 6.34 8.82
C ALA A 31 3.41 7.39 7.69
N ALA A 32 2.53 8.41 7.75
CA ALA A 32 2.33 9.36 6.67
C ALA A 32 3.59 10.14 6.27
N PRO A 33 4.46 10.63 7.20
CA PRO A 33 5.65 11.37 6.83
C PRO A 33 6.64 10.57 5.98
N ILE A 34 6.97 9.35 6.38
CA ILE A 34 7.88 8.47 5.62
C ILE A 34 7.24 8.01 4.30
N GLU A 35 5.92 7.82 4.29
CA GLU A 35 5.18 7.48 3.08
C GLU A 35 5.16 8.63 2.07
N ARG A 36 5.08 9.89 2.53
CA ARG A 36 5.22 11.05 1.66
C ARG A 36 6.62 11.13 1.06
N VAL A 37 7.66 10.93 1.87
CA VAL A 37 9.06 10.91 1.37
C VAL A 37 9.27 9.79 0.35
N LYS A 38 8.72 8.60 0.57
CA LYS A 38 8.68 7.52 -0.44
C LYS A 38 8.11 8.03 -1.75
N LEU A 39 6.91 8.60 -1.72
CA LEU A 39 6.20 9.03 -2.93
C LEU A 39 6.97 10.13 -3.67
N LEU A 40 7.49 11.13 -2.95
CA LEU A 40 8.30 12.20 -3.54
C LEU A 40 9.54 11.65 -4.25
N LEU A 41 10.29 10.76 -3.61
CA LEU A 41 11.48 10.13 -4.22
C LEU A 41 11.12 9.28 -5.43
N GLN A 42 9.98 8.58 -5.39
CA GLN A 42 9.51 7.68 -6.44
C GLN A 42 8.97 8.44 -7.66
N THR A 43 8.38 9.63 -7.48
CA THR A 43 7.74 10.42 -8.54
C THR A 43 8.49 11.68 -8.95
N GLN A 44 9.61 12.05 -8.31
CA GLN A 44 10.33 13.31 -8.58
C GLN A 44 10.70 13.53 -10.06
N HIS A 45 10.99 12.47 -10.82
CA HIS A 45 11.33 12.56 -12.25
C HIS A 45 10.14 12.88 -13.15
N THR A 46 8.91 12.80 -12.62
CA THR A 46 7.68 13.19 -13.32
C THR A 46 7.18 14.57 -12.91
N ASN A 47 7.88 15.25 -11.99
CA ASN A 47 7.50 16.57 -11.49
C ASN A 47 8.46 17.63 -12.08
N PRO A 48 7.98 18.54 -12.95
CA PRO A 48 8.81 19.57 -13.57
C PRO A 48 9.60 20.42 -12.57
N LYS A 49 9.02 20.72 -11.40
CA LYS A 49 9.68 21.50 -10.35
C LYS A 49 10.83 20.74 -9.66
N LEU A 50 10.79 19.40 -9.68
CA LEU A 50 11.81 18.55 -9.06
C LEU A 50 12.85 18.05 -10.05
N ILE A 51 12.55 17.97 -11.34
CA ILE A 51 13.55 17.59 -12.37
C ILE A 51 14.77 18.52 -12.31
N ALA A 52 14.55 19.83 -12.11
CA ALA A 52 15.63 20.82 -12.01
C ALA A 52 16.43 20.72 -10.69
N ARG A 53 15.84 20.20 -9.62
CA ARG A 53 16.48 20.08 -8.30
C ARG A 53 15.99 18.82 -7.58
N PRO A 54 16.43 17.62 -8.03
CA PRO A 54 16.00 16.36 -7.46
C PRO A 54 16.45 16.23 -6.00
N TYR A 55 15.76 15.40 -5.23
CA TYR A 55 16.17 15.07 -3.88
C TYR A 55 17.37 14.11 -3.92
N ALA A 56 18.42 14.42 -3.15
CA ALA A 56 19.61 13.58 -3.09
C ALA A 56 19.35 12.24 -2.37
N GLY A 57 18.32 12.20 -1.52
CA GLY A 57 17.94 11.00 -0.78
C GLY A 57 16.89 11.29 0.29
N ILE A 58 16.72 10.33 1.19
CA ILE A 58 15.68 10.37 2.24
C ILE A 58 15.86 11.58 3.16
N LEU A 59 17.08 11.78 3.69
CA LEU A 59 17.37 12.87 4.63
C LEU A 59 17.24 14.26 3.98
N ASP A 60 17.75 14.40 2.75
CA ASP A 60 17.59 15.64 1.97
C ASP A 60 16.10 15.94 1.71
N CYS A 61 15.32 14.92 1.34
CA CYS A 61 13.88 15.06 1.14
C CYS A 61 13.17 15.49 2.43
N PHE A 62 13.46 14.88 3.59
CA PHE A 62 12.89 15.29 4.87
C PHE A 62 13.23 16.74 5.20
N LYS A 63 14.52 17.11 5.13
CA LYS A 63 14.99 18.45 5.44
C LYS A 63 14.33 19.50 4.54
N ARG A 64 14.32 19.25 3.23
CA ARG A 64 13.74 20.18 2.26
C ARG A 64 12.24 20.30 2.41
N VAL A 65 11.50 19.21 2.61
CA VAL A 65 10.06 19.27 2.86
C VAL A 65 9.76 20.09 4.12
N PHE A 66 10.49 19.85 5.21
CA PHE A 66 10.30 20.60 6.45
C PHE A 66 10.57 22.10 6.29
N VAL A 67 11.68 22.46 5.62
CA VAL A 67 12.10 23.86 5.43
C VAL A 67 11.28 24.58 4.36
N GLU A 68 10.97 23.92 3.24
CA GLU A 68 10.35 24.56 2.07
C GLU A 68 8.81 24.58 2.14
N GLU A 69 8.19 23.61 2.81
CA GLU A 69 6.72 23.45 2.85
C GLU A 69 6.11 23.44 4.26
N GLY A 70 6.95 23.34 5.30
CA GLY A 70 6.53 23.29 6.70
C GLY A 70 6.16 21.90 7.20
N ALA A 71 6.13 21.72 8.52
CA ALA A 71 5.95 20.40 9.17
C ALA A 71 4.62 19.70 8.82
N LEU A 72 3.51 20.44 8.73
CA LEU A 72 2.20 19.84 8.43
C LEU A 72 2.10 19.26 7.01
N SER A 73 3.01 19.66 6.12
CA SER A 73 3.04 19.16 4.74
C SER A 73 3.32 17.66 4.65
N PHE A 74 3.96 17.04 5.66
CA PHE A 74 4.19 15.60 5.70
C PHE A 74 2.91 14.75 5.65
N TRP A 75 1.78 15.31 6.09
CA TRP A 75 0.47 14.65 6.04
C TRP A 75 -0.35 15.00 4.80
N ARG A 76 0.23 15.68 3.81
CA ARG A 76 -0.47 16.03 2.58
C ARG A 76 -0.93 14.77 1.85
N GLY A 77 -2.24 14.68 1.61
CA GLY A 77 -2.89 13.50 1.04
C GLY A 77 -3.27 12.40 2.04
N ASN A 78 -2.89 12.48 3.33
CA ASN A 78 -3.19 11.44 4.32
C ASN A 78 -4.70 11.22 4.54
N TRP A 79 -5.53 12.26 4.38
CA TRP A 79 -6.99 12.13 4.45
C TRP A 79 -7.54 11.07 3.50
N ALA A 80 -7.02 11.02 2.26
CA ALA A 80 -7.41 10.00 1.29
C ALA A 80 -7.05 8.59 1.79
N ASN A 81 -5.92 8.44 2.49
CA ASN A 81 -5.48 7.15 3.04
C ASN A 81 -6.34 6.67 4.20
N VAL A 82 -6.77 7.59 5.08
CA VAL A 82 -7.67 7.29 6.21
C VAL A 82 -9.05 6.88 5.68
N ILE A 83 -9.64 7.68 4.80
CA ILE A 83 -10.95 7.38 4.20
C ILE A 83 -10.92 6.04 3.47
N ARG A 84 -9.85 5.77 2.71
CA ARG A 84 -9.67 4.53 1.94
C ARG A 84 -9.68 3.26 2.80
N TYR A 85 -9.33 3.36 4.06
CA TYR A 85 -9.25 2.18 4.93
C TYR A 85 -10.63 1.53 5.13
N PHE A 86 -11.67 2.32 5.38
CA PHE A 86 -13.04 1.83 5.59
C PHE A 86 -13.63 1.02 4.41
N PRO A 87 -13.68 1.52 3.17
CA PRO A 87 -14.20 0.75 2.04
C PRO A 87 -13.30 -0.45 1.72
N THR A 88 -11.98 -0.34 1.92
CA THR A 88 -11.08 -1.48 1.75
C THR A 88 -11.42 -2.60 2.72
N GLN A 89 -11.70 -2.29 3.99
CA GLN A 89 -12.10 -3.30 4.97
C GLN A 89 -13.46 -3.90 4.64
N ALA A 90 -14.46 -3.08 4.27
CA ALA A 90 -15.77 -3.57 3.87
C ALA A 90 -15.70 -4.55 2.68
N ILE A 91 -14.86 -4.26 1.69
CA ILE A 91 -14.66 -5.13 0.52
C ILE A 91 -13.89 -6.41 0.92
N ASN A 92 -12.89 -6.29 1.79
CA ASN A 92 -12.18 -7.45 2.30
C ASN A 92 -13.10 -8.42 3.03
N PHE A 93 -14.03 -7.94 3.86
CA PHE A 93 -14.99 -8.81 4.56
C PHE A 93 -16.02 -9.45 3.62
N SER A 94 -16.51 -8.72 2.62
CA SER A 94 -17.59 -9.22 1.74
C SER A 94 -17.08 -10.11 0.60
N VAL A 95 -16.03 -9.69 -0.11
CA VAL A 95 -15.58 -10.33 -1.35
C VAL A 95 -14.61 -11.49 -1.09
N LYS A 96 -13.70 -11.34 -0.12
CA LYS A 96 -12.66 -12.34 0.13
C LYS A 96 -13.24 -13.66 0.61
N ASP A 97 -14.27 -13.62 1.47
CA ASP A 97 -14.88 -14.84 2.00
C ASP A 97 -15.64 -15.61 0.93
N ALA A 98 -16.36 -14.91 0.05
CA ALA A 98 -17.02 -15.52 -1.10
C ALA A 98 -16.00 -16.19 -2.05
N LEU A 99 -14.91 -15.49 -2.37
CA LEU A 99 -13.87 -16.02 -3.25
C LEU A 99 -13.07 -17.16 -2.61
N ASN A 100 -12.82 -17.11 -1.30
CA ASN A 100 -12.21 -18.23 -0.57
C ASN A 100 -13.11 -19.47 -0.62
N ARG A 101 -14.42 -19.32 -0.43
CA ARG A 101 -15.36 -20.45 -0.59
C ARG A 101 -15.33 -21.01 -2.01
N GLN A 102 -15.21 -20.16 -3.03
CA GLN A 102 -15.16 -20.61 -4.41
C GLN A 102 -13.84 -21.32 -4.78
N PHE A 103 -12.69 -20.78 -4.35
CA PHE A 103 -11.38 -21.25 -4.80
C PHE A 103 -10.65 -22.18 -3.82
N LEU A 104 -11.06 -22.22 -2.55
CA LEU A 104 -10.37 -22.98 -1.50
C LEU A 104 -11.28 -23.99 -0.78
N ALA A 105 -12.59 -24.03 -1.05
CA ALA A 105 -13.45 -25.06 -0.46
C ALA A 105 -12.99 -26.47 -0.85
N GLY A 106 -12.77 -27.31 0.15
CA GLY A 106 -12.29 -28.69 -0.04
C GLY A 106 -10.81 -28.82 -0.39
N VAL A 107 -10.04 -27.72 -0.44
CA VAL A 107 -8.60 -27.75 -0.73
C VAL A 107 -7.81 -27.84 0.57
N ASP A 108 -7.14 -28.98 0.77
CA ASP A 108 -6.23 -29.19 1.91
C ASP A 108 -4.85 -28.59 1.60
N ALA A 109 -4.43 -27.60 2.39
CA ALA A 109 -3.16 -26.90 2.21
C ALA A 109 -1.92 -27.80 2.34
N LYS A 110 -2.00 -28.89 3.12
CA LYS A 110 -0.89 -29.84 3.34
C LYS A 110 -0.83 -30.89 2.24
N LYS A 111 -1.98 -31.43 1.83
CA LYS A 111 -2.05 -32.49 0.80
C LYS A 111 -1.97 -31.94 -0.62
N GLN A 112 -2.47 -30.72 -0.85
CA GLN A 112 -2.57 -30.10 -2.17
C GLN A 112 -1.96 -28.69 -2.20
N PRO A 113 -0.66 -28.54 -1.87
CA PRO A 113 -0.02 -27.23 -1.71
C PRO A 113 -0.09 -26.36 -2.97
N GLY A 114 0.05 -26.94 -4.17
CA GLY A 114 -0.04 -26.20 -5.42
C GLY A 114 -1.45 -25.66 -5.70
N ARG A 115 -2.50 -26.46 -5.44
CA ARG A 115 -3.90 -26.01 -5.59
C ARG A 115 -4.26 -24.97 -4.54
N PHE A 116 -3.80 -25.14 -3.30
CA PHE A 116 -4.01 -24.15 -2.25
C PHE A 116 -3.32 -22.82 -2.57
N PHE A 117 -2.09 -22.86 -3.07
CA PHE A 117 -1.37 -21.67 -3.51
C PHE A 117 -2.10 -20.96 -4.67
N ALA A 118 -2.47 -21.69 -5.71
CA ALA A 118 -3.21 -21.13 -6.86
C ALA A 118 -4.57 -20.54 -6.44
N GLY A 119 -5.33 -21.26 -5.62
CA GLY A 119 -6.62 -20.80 -5.11
C GLY A 119 -6.48 -19.56 -4.21
N SER A 120 -5.46 -19.51 -3.36
CA SER A 120 -5.18 -18.36 -2.49
C SER A 120 -4.72 -17.14 -3.29
N LEU A 121 -3.94 -17.36 -4.35
CA LEU A 121 -3.49 -16.33 -5.27
C LEU A 121 -4.66 -15.75 -6.08
N LEU A 122 -5.53 -16.60 -6.63
CA LEU A 122 -6.72 -16.18 -7.38
C LEU A 122 -7.73 -15.46 -6.49
N SER A 123 -8.10 -16.05 -5.35
CA SER A 123 -9.01 -15.44 -4.38
C SER A 123 -8.48 -14.08 -3.93
N GLY A 124 -7.22 -14.03 -3.50
CA GLY A 124 -6.60 -12.81 -3.02
C GLY A 124 -6.41 -11.75 -4.12
N GLY A 125 -6.01 -12.16 -5.32
CA GLY A 125 -5.75 -11.28 -6.45
C GLY A 125 -7.04 -10.68 -6.99
N ILE A 126 -8.10 -11.47 -7.16
CA ILE A 126 -9.42 -11.00 -7.60
C ILE A 126 -10.06 -10.11 -6.52
N ALA A 127 -10.05 -10.52 -5.24
CA ALA A 127 -10.53 -9.68 -4.15
C ALA A 127 -9.82 -8.33 -4.11
N GLY A 128 -8.49 -8.35 -4.25
CA GLY A 128 -7.67 -7.14 -4.30
C GLY A 128 -7.99 -6.25 -5.50
N SER A 129 -8.27 -6.84 -6.66
CA SER A 129 -8.60 -6.11 -7.90
C SER A 129 -9.99 -5.47 -7.83
N ILE A 130 -10.98 -6.16 -7.27
CA ILE A 130 -12.32 -5.61 -7.01
C ILE A 130 -12.23 -4.49 -5.97
N GLY A 131 -11.47 -4.72 -4.88
CA GLY A 131 -11.16 -3.70 -3.90
C GLY A 131 -10.57 -2.46 -4.55
N LEU A 132 -9.57 -2.68 -5.40
CA LEU A 132 -8.90 -1.62 -6.14
C LEU A 132 -9.87 -0.87 -7.05
N LEU A 133 -10.75 -1.55 -7.78
CA LEU A 133 -11.73 -0.89 -8.67
C LEU A 133 -12.55 0.17 -7.93
N ILE A 134 -12.93 -0.08 -6.68
CA ILE A 134 -13.72 0.87 -5.89
C ILE A 134 -12.83 1.97 -5.28
N VAL A 135 -11.66 1.60 -4.75
CA VAL A 135 -10.83 2.52 -3.95
C VAL A 135 -9.72 3.23 -4.75
N TYR A 136 -9.54 2.90 -6.02
CA TYR A 136 -8.47 3.47 -6.86
C TYR A 136 -8.48 4.99 -6.94
N PRO A 137 -9.65 5.67 -7.05
CA PRO A 137 -9.67 7.15 -7.07
C PRO A 137 -9.04 7.76 -5.81
N LEU A 138 -9.22 7.13 -4.65
CA LEU A 138 -8.58 7.57 -3.40
C LEU A 138 -7.07 7.35 -3.43
N ASP A 139 -6.59 6.19 -3.92
CA ASP A 139 -5.17 5.91 -4.11
C ASP A 139 -4.50 6.90 -5.08
N PHE A 140 -5.20 7.21 -6.17
CA PHE A 140 -4.76 8.15 -7.18
C PHE A 140 -4.62 9.56 -6.59
N SER A 141 -5.69 10.10 -5.99
CA SER A 141 -5.67 11.44 -5.43
C SER A 141 -4.68 11.57 -4.28
N ARG A 142 -4.51 10.51 -3.47
CA ARG A 142 -3.47 10.47 -2.45
C ARG A 142 -2.08 10.68 -3.05
N THR A 143 -1.77 9.93 -4.12
CA THR A 143 -0.47 10.00 -4.81
C THR A 143 -0.22 11.40 -5.34
N ARG A 144 -1.23 11.98 -6.00
CA ARG A 144 -1.15 13.32 -6.59
C ARG A 144 -0.99 14.42 -5.55
N LEU A 145 -1.72 14.33 -4.44
CA LEU A 145 -1.59 15.28 -3.34
C LEU A 145 -0.22 15.15 -2.65
N ALA A 146 0.27 13.93 -2.44
CA ALA A 146 1.56 13.70 -1.79
C ALA A 146 2.75 14.21 -2.63
N ALA A 147 2.66 14.06 -3.96
CA ALA A 147 3.66 14.52 -4.92
C ALA A 147 3.60 16.03 -5.21
N ASP A 148 2.54 16.72 -4.80
CA ASP A 148 2.40 18.16 -4.93
C ASP A 148 3.26 18.87 -3.88
N ILE A 149 4.27 19.59 -4.37
CA ILE A 149 5.26 20.34 -3.59
C ILE A 149 5.00 21.86 -3.60
N GLY A 150 3.79 22.30 -3.99
CA GLY A 150 3.43 23.71 -3.94
C GLY A 150 3.47 24.27 -2.52
N LYS A 151 4.20 25.38 -2.33
CA LYS A 151 4.45 25.98 -1.02
C LYS A 151 3.25 26.79 -0.55
N ALA A 152 2.75 27.66 -1.43
CA ALA A 152 1.57 28.48 -1.21
C ALA A 152 0.32 27.90 -1.89
N ALA A 153 -0.87 28.36 -1.48
CA ALA A 153 -2.15 27.85 -1.98
C ALA A 153 -2.34 28.03 -3.50
N ASN A 154 -1.75 29.08 -4.07
CA ASN A 154 -1.73 29.39 -5.50
C ASN A 154 -0.66 28.60 -6.28
N GLU A 155 0.36 28.05 -5.61
CA GLU A 155 1.39 27.22 -6.24
C GLU A 155 1.07 25.72 -6.23
N ARG A 156 0.08 25.32 -5.42
CA ARG A 156 -0.39 23.94 -5.30
C ARG A 156 -1.24 23.57 -6.49
N GLN A 157 -1.02 22.36 -7.00
CA GLN A 157 -1.81 21.82 -8.09
C GLN A 157 -3.25 21.52 -7.64
N PHE A 158 -3.43 21.08 -6.39
CA PHE A 158 -4.74 20.69 -5.87
C PHE A 158 -4.99 21.25 -4.46
N LYS A 159 -6.22 21.71 -4.21
CA LYS A 159 -6.67 22.17 -2.89
C LYS A 159 -6.94 21.01 -1.93
N GLY A 160 -7.32 19.85 -2.45
CA GLY A 160 -7.63 18.67 -1.66
C GLY A 160 -8.09 17.47 -2.50
N LEU A 161 -8.62 16.45 -1.82
CA LEU A 161 -9.06 15.18 -2.43
C LEU A 161 -10.14 15.39 -3.50
N VAL A 162 -11.22 16.10 -3.14
CA VAL A 162 -12.37 16.33 -4.05
C VAL A 162 -11.96 17.19 -5.25
N ASP A 163 -11.18 18.24 -5.00
CA ASP A 163 -10.65 19.11 -6.04
C ASP A 163 -9.72 18.34 -7.01
N CYS A 164 -8.85 17.47 -6.49
CA CYS A 164 -8.01 16.60 -7.30
C CYS A 164 -8.82 15.69 -8.23
N MET A 165 -9.81 14.98 -7.70
CA MET A 165 -10.67 14.13 -8.53
C MET A 165 -11.46 14.97 -9.56
N GLY A 166 -12.08 16.06 -9.12
CA GLY A 166 -12.90 16.91 -9.98
C GLY A 166 -12.11 17.53 -11.14
N GLN A 167 -10.90 18.04 -10.89
CA GLN A 167 -10.05 18.59 -11.94
C GLN A 167 -9.60 17.54 -12.94
N ILE A 168 -9.19 16.35 -12.48
CA ILE A 168 -8.74 15.28 -13.37
C ILE A 168 -9.90 14.72 -14.20
N ILE A 169 -11.08 14.51 -13.61
CA ILE A 169 -12.27 14.07 -14.36
C ILE A 169 -12.66 15.10 -15.43
N LYS A 170 -12.59 16.39 -15.13
CA LYS A 170 -12.85 17.46 -16.12
C LYS A 170 -11.84 17.48 -17.26
N THR A 171 -10.61 17.04 -17.02
CA THR A 171 -9.50 17.18 -17.97
C THR A 171 -9.34 15.92 -18.84
N ASP A 172 -9.35 14.76 -18.22
CA ASP A 172 -9.02 13.46 -18.81
C ASP A 172 -10.19 12.46 -18.75
N GLY A 173 -11.33 12.85 -18.16
CA GLY A 173 -12.45 11.95 -17.90
C GLY A 173 -12.18 10.97 -16.76
N ILE A 174 -13.07 9.98 -16.63
CA ILE A 174 -12.98 8.93 -15.60
C ILE A 174 -11.73 8.07 -15.80
N THR A 175 -11.28 7.86 -17.03
CA THR A 175 -10.07 7.07 -17.29
C THR A 175 -8.80 7.72 -16.70
N GLY A 176 -8.76 9.04 -16.57
CA GLY A 176 -7.65 9.78 -15.95
C GLY A 176 -7.38 9.39 -14.49
N ILE A 177 -8.44 9.24 -13.68
CA ILE A 177 -8.32 8.80 -12.28
C ILE A 177 -7.97 7.31 -12.15
N TYR A 178 -8.11 6.50 -13.21
CA TYR A 178 -7.72 5.08 -13.25
C TYR A 178 -6.38 4.81 -13.95
N GLN A 179 -5.60 5.86 -14.23
CA GLN A 179 -4.27 5.69 -14.82
C GLN A 179 -3.36 4.81 -13.97
N GLY A 180 -2.79 3.76 -14.58
CA GLY A 180 -1.98 2.75 -13.90
C GLY A 180 -2.77 1.58 -13.28
N PHE A 181 -4.09 1.50 -13.45
CA PHE A 181 -4.90 0.43 -12.85
C PHE A 181 -4.46 -0.97 -13.30
N GLY A 182 -4.24 -1.18 -14.60
CA GLY A 182 -3.83 -2.49 -15.13
C GLY A 182 -2.53 -3.02 -14.52
N ILE A 183 -1.49 -2.19 -14.45
CA ILE A 183 -0.22 -2.59 -13.84
C ILE A 183 -0.34 -2.77 -12.31
N SER A 184 -1.29 -2.08 -11.68
CA SER A 184 -1.60 -2.28 -10.26
C SER A 184 -2.17 -3.66 -9.98
N VAL A 185 -3.07 -4.14 -10.85
CA VAL A 185 -3.65 -5.49 -10.76
C VAL A 185 -2.54 -6.53 -10.90
N VAL A 186 -1.68 -6.42 -11.91
CA VAL A 186 -0.51 -7.30 -12.07
C VAL A 186 0.37 -7.27 -10.81
N GLY A 187 0.64 -6.08 -10.27
CA GLY A 187 1.38 -5.89 -9.03
C GLY A 187 0.78 -6.64 -7.84
N ILE A 188 -0.54 -6.68 -7.70
CA ILE A 188 -1.22 -7.43 -6.62
C ILE A 188 -0.93 -8.94 -6.74
N PHE A 189 -1.04 -9.50 -7.94
CA PHE A 189 -0.77 -10.93 -8.16
C PHE A 189 0.71 -11.26 -7.91
N VAL A 190 1.63 -10.47 -8.47
CA VAL A 190 3.08 -10.68 -8.29
C VAL A 190 3.47 -10.58 -6.81
N TYR A 191 3.03 -9.53 -6.12
CA TYR A 191 3.30 -9.37 -4.69
C TYR A 191 2.75 -10.54 -3.87
N ARG A 192 1.52 -10.99 -4.13
CA ARG A 192 0.91 -12.10 -3.39
C ARG A 192 1.62 -13.43 -3.65
N ALA A 193 2.01 -13.70 -4.90
CA ALA A 193 2.75 -14.91 -5.24
C ALA A 193 4.10 -14.96 -4.50
N LEU A 194 4.84 -13.84 -4.51
CA LEU A 194 6.10 -13.69 -3.79
C LEU A 194 5.92 -13.81 -2.27
N TYR A 195 4.89 -13.15 -1.73
CA TYR A 195 4.61 -13.18 -0.30
C TYR A 195 4.25 -14.57 0.19
N PHE A 196 3.25 -15.24 -0.41
CA PHE A 196 2.84 -16.56 0.02
C PHE A 196 3.92 -17.61 -0.25
N GLY A 197 4.54 -17.58 -1.43
CA GLY A 197 5.61 -18.51 -1.78
C GLY A 197 6.83 -18.34 -0.88
N GLY A 198 7.26 -17.10 -0.64
CA GLY A 198 8.36 -16.77 0.25
C GLY A 198 8.06 -17.12 1.71
N TYR A 199 6.83 -16.89 2.17
CA TYR A 199 6.43 -17.25 3.53
C TYR A 199 6.42 -18.76 3.74
N ASP A 200 5.86 -19.54 2.82
CA ASP A 200 5.81 -20.99 2.94
C ASP A 200 7.20 -21.63 2.81
N ALA A 201 8.01 -21.19 1.83
CA ALA A 201 9.38 -21.67 1.66
C ALA A 201 10.25 -21.30 2.86
N GLY A 202 10.22 -20.04 3.30
CA GLY A 202 11.00 -19.56 4.43
C GLY A 202 10.60 -20.22 5.75
N LYS A 203 9.30 -20.44 5.97
CA LYS A 203 8.82 -21.13 7.17
C LYS A 203 9.35 -22.56 7.23
N ARG A 204 9.28 -23.31 6.12
CA ARG A 204 9.81 -24.68 6.03
C ARG A 204 11.32 -24.72 6.23
N ALA A 205 12.04 -23.76 5.67
CA ALA A 205 13.50 -23.70 5.80
C ALA A 205 13.97 -23.39 7.23
N ILE A 206 13.26 -22.52 7.97
CA ILE A 206 13.68 -22.07 9.30
C ILE A 206 13.17 -23.01 10.40
N TRP A 207 11.90 -23.42 10.33
CA TRP A 207 11.24 -24.16 11.42
C TRP A 207 10.86 -25.60 11.07
N GLY A 208 10.89 -26.00 9.80
CA GLY A 208 10.46 -27.33 9.36
C GLY A 208 8.95 -27.55 9.40
N ASP A 209 8.30 -27.23 10.52
CA ASP A 209 6.86 -27.39 10.74
C ASP A 209 6.18 -26.17 11.39
N ASP A 210 4.84 -26.21 11.39
CA ASP A 210 4.00 -25.13 11.94
C ASP A 210 4.07 -25.03 13.47
N ALA A 211 4.43 -26.09 14.18
CA ALA A 211 4.47 -26.14 15.64
C ALA A 211 5.74 -25.44 16.16
N ALA A 212 6.89 -25.73 15.56
CA ALA A 212 8.15 -25.07 15.82
C ALA A 212 8.07 -23.56 15.56
N GLN A 213 7.38 -23.14 14.49
CA GLN A 213 7.13 -21.72 14.25
C GLN A 213 6.30 -21.08 15.38
N ARG A 214 5.21 -21.72 15.81
CA ARG A 214 4.33 -21.19 16.87
C ARG A 214 5.04 -21.08 18.22
N ASN A 215 5.93 -22.03 18.50
CA ASN A 215 6.73 -22.08 19.73
C ASN A 215 7.94 -21.13 19.71
N SER A 216 8.28 -20.55 18.56
CA SER A 216 9.36 -19.58 18.46
C SER A 216 9.00 -18.22 19.08
N SER A 217 10.03 -17.45 19.43
CA SER A 217 9.85 -16.13 20.03
C SER A 217 9.02 -15.20 19.12
N ILE A 218 8.27 -14.28 19.72
CA ILE A 218 7.45 -13.31 18.99
C ILE A 218 8.35 -12.46 18.07
N LEU A 219 9.55 -12.10 18.55
CA LEU A 219 10.55 -11.36 17.77
C LEU A 219 11.02 -12.15 16.55
N ALA A 220 11.30 -13.46 16.68
CA ALA A 220 11.73 -14.28 15.56
C ALA A 220 10.65 -14.34 14.46
N ARG A 221 9.37 -14.54 14.85
CA ARG A 221 8.24 -14.52 13.90
C ARG A 221 8.05 -13.15 13.26
N PHE A 222 8.23 -12.08 14.03
CA PHE A 222 8.13 -10.72 13.54
C PHE A 222 9.20 -10.42 12.48
N PHE A 223 10.49 -10.65 12.78
CA PHE A 223 11.57 -10.38 11.84
C PHE A 223 11.50 -11.25 10.60
N PHE A 224 11.10 -12.52 10.74
CA PHE A 224 10.82 -13.38 9.60
C PHE A 224 9.70 -12.83 8.71
N ALA A 225 8.57 -12.45 9.31
CA ALA A 225 7.46 -11.87 8.56
C ALA A 225 7.88 -10.57 7.87
N GLN A 226 8.64 -9.69 8.54
CA GLN A 226 9.15 -8.47 7.95
C GLN A 226 10.13 -8.73 6.81
N PHE A 227 10.99 -9.74 6.93
CA PHE A 227 11.90 -10.13 5.86
C PHE A 227 11.13 -10.58 4.61
N VAL A 228 10.15 -11.47 4.78
CA VAL A 228 9.30 -11.94 3.66
C VAL A 228 8.54 -10.77 3.02
N VAL A 229 7.95 -9.89 3.83
CA VAL A 229 7.25 -8.70 3.33
C VAL A 229 8.19 -7.78 2.56
N SER A 230 9.35 -7.44 3.13
CA SER A 230 10.30 -6.50 2.54
C SER A 230 10.88 -7.00 1.22
N THR A 231 11.22 -8.29 1.15
CA THR A 231 11.71 -8.91 -0.09
C THR A 231 10.60 -8.97 -1.14
N SER A 232 9.38 -9.35 -0.76
CA SER A 232 8.24 -9.40 -1.70
C SER A 232 7.86 -8.01 -2.23
N GLU A 233 7.84 -7.00 -1.36
CA GLU A 233 7.61 -5.61 -1.76
C GLU A 233 8.71 -5.10 -2.67
N THR A 234 9.98 -5.41 -2.37
CA THR A 234 11.13 -5.00 -3.19
C THR A 234 11.06 -5.61 -4.59
N LEU A 235 10.80 -6.91 -4.70
CA LEU A 235 10.70 -7.60 -5.98
C LEU A 235 9.50 -7.13 -6.82
N ALA A 236 8.38 -6.78 -6.17
CA ALA A 236 7.21 -6.20 -6.84
C ALA A 236 7.32 -4.68 -7.06
N TYR A 237 8.32 -4.02 -6.50
CA TYR A 237 8.44 -2.56 -6.47
C TYR A 237 8.50 -1.88 -7.85
N PRO A 238 9.13 -2.47 -8.89
CA PRO A 238 9.09 -1.89 -10.24
C PRO A 238 7.67 -1.64 -10.76
N LEU A 239 6.72 -2.52 -10.41
CA LEU A 239 5.31 -2.40 -10.79
C LEU A 239 4.63 -1.22 -10.07
N ASP A 240 4.95 -1.00 -8.78
CA ASP A 240 4.48 0.18 -8.03
C ASP A 240 5.08 1.46 -8.61
N THR A 241 6.36 1.49 -8.98
CA THR A 241 6.98 2.68 -9.58
C THR A 241 6.32 3.05 -10.90
N VAL A 242 6.10 2.09 -11.80
CA VAL A 242 5.39 2.33 -13.06
C VAL A 242 3.95 2.77 -12.81
N ARG A 243 3.24 2.14 -11.87
CA ARG A 243 1.90 2.57 -11.43
C ARG A 243 1.90 4.05 -11.05
N ARG A 244 2.80 4.48 -10.14
CA ARG A 244 2.82 5.85 -9.63
C ARG A 244 3.15 6.86 -10.72
N ARG A 245 4.09 6.55 -11.62
CA ARG A 245 4.42 7.45 -12.73
C ARG A 245 3.28 7.62 -13.73
N LEU A 246 2.57 6.54 -14.04
CA LEU A 246 1.35 6.61 -14.84
C LEU A 246 0.27 7.46 -14.16
N MET A 247 0.11 7.42 -12.84
CA MET A 247 -0.82 8.33 -12.13
C MET A 247 -0.42 9.82 -12.27
N MET A 248 0.88 10.11 -12.27
CA MET A 248 1.39 11.49 -12.30
C MET A 248 1.15 12.20 -13.63
N GLN A 249 1.01 11.45 -14.73
CA GLN A 249 0.78 12.03 -16.07
C GLN A 249 -0.65 12.58 -16.24
N ALA A 250 -1.63 12.10 -15.46
CA ALA A 250 -3.02 12.49 -15.63
C ALA A 250 -3.20 14.01 -15.44
N GLY A 251 -3.97 14.65 -16.31
CA GLY A 251 -4.20 16.09 -16.32
C GLY A 251 -3.06 16.93 -16.89
N GLN A 252 -1.97 16.32 -17.39
CA GLN A 252 -0.91 17.04 -18.09
C GLN A 252 -1.24 17.19 -19.58
N LYS A 253 -2.04 18.20 -19.94
CA LYS A 253 -2.36 18.49 -21.35
C LYS A 253 -1.09 18.86 -22.13
N GLY A 254 -0.80 18.14 -23.20
CA GLY A 254 0.31 18.42 -24.12
C GLY A 254 1.69 17.90 -23.71
N ASN A 255 1.83 17.29 -22.52
CA ASN A 255 3.11 16.76 -22.02
C ASN A 255 2.95 15.33 -21.49
N VAL A 256 2.31 14.47 -22.29
CA VAL A 256 2.12 13.05 -21.96
C VAL A 256 3.46 12.34 -22.08
N GLU A 257 4.11 12.08 -20.95
CA GLU A 257 5.43 11.43 -20.94
C GLU A 257 5.35 9.95 -21.34
N TYR A 258 4.25 9.26 -21.04
CA TYR A 258 4.10 7.81 -21.24
C TYR A 258 2.87 7.48 -22.09
N SER A 259 3.05 6.74 -23.20
CA SER A 259 1.91 6.27 -24.00
C SER A 259 1.17 5.08 -23.35
N GLY A 260 1.80 4.42 -22.39
CA GLY A 260 1.24 3.30 -21.64
C GLY A 260 2.24 2.65 -20.71
N THR A 261 1.86 1.50 -20.14
CA THR A 261 2.70 0.77 -19.16
C THR A 261 4.03 0.31 -19.74
N VAL A 262 4.02 -0.29 -20.94
CA VAL A 262 5.25 -0.81 -21.58
C VAL A 262 6.21 0.33 -21.93
N ASP A 263 5.68 1.42 -22.47
CA ASP A 263 6.46 2.63 -22.75
C ASP A 263 7.03 3.26 -21.48
N CYS A 264 6.25 3.29 -20.39
CA CYS A 264 6.74 3.72 -19.07
C CYS A 264 7.90 2.86 -18.58
N PHE A 265 7.80 1.53 -18.67
CA PHE A 265 8.91 0.63 -18.36
C PHE A 265 10.15 0.94 -19.21
N ALA A 266 9.99 1.03 -20.53
CA ALA A 266 11.09 1.26 -21.45
C ALA A 266 11.79 2.61 -21.16
N LYS A 267 11.03 3.68 -20.95
CA LYS A 267 11.56 5.02 -20.67
C LYS A 267 12.25 5.11 -19.32
N ILE A 268 11.75 4.44 -18.28
CA ILE A 268 12.45 4.37 -16.98
C ILE A 268 13.80 3.68 -17.19
N LEU A 269 13.81 2.52 -17.84
CA LEU A 269 15.02 1.75 -18.06
C LEU A 269 16.04 2.52 -18.91
N SER A 270 15.60 3.20 -19.97
CA SER A 270 16.49 3.93 -20.88
C SER A 270 16.99 5.25 -20.29
N LYS A 271 16.16 6.01 -19.56
CA LYS A 271 16.52 7.34 -19.02
C LYS A 271 17.16 7.28 -17.64
N GLU A 272 16.80 6.32 -16.80
CA GLU A 272 17.21 6.26 -15.40
C GLU A 272 17.95 4.97 -15.02
N GLY A 273 17.99 3.99 -15.94
CA GLY A 273 18.59 2.69 -15.69
C GLY A 273 17.75 1.79 -14.76
N PRO A 274 18.24 0.58 -14.46
CA PRO A 274 17.53 -0.39 -13.62
C PRO A 274 17.26 0.11 -12.19
N THR A 275 18.13 0.96 -11.65
CA THR A 275 17.98 1.54 -10.31
C THR A 275 16.82 2.55 -10.23
N GLY A 276 16.40 3.12 -11.36
CA GLY A 276 15.25 4.02 -11.45
C GLY A 276 13.94 3.40 -10.94
N PHE A 277 13.78 2.09 -11.10
CA PHE A 277 12.61 1.37 -10.60
C PHE A 277 12.53 1.32 -9.07
N PHE A 278 13.65 1.42 -8.37
CA PHE A 278 13.74 1.22 -6.92
C PHE A 278 13.84 2.53 -6.12
N LYS A 279 13.62 3.68 -6.78
CA LYS A 279 13.59 4.99 -6.11
C LYS A 279 12.47 5.05 -5.08
N GLY A 280 12.86 5.23 -3.82
CA GLY A 280 11.94 5.20 -2.67
C GLY A 280 11.73 3.81 -2.05
N ASN A 281 12.34 2.73 -2.55
CA ASN A 281 12.14 1.39 -2.00
C ASN A 281 12.60 1.29 -0.54
N LEU A 282 13.74 1.90 -0.20
CA LEU A 282 14.21 1.93 1.19
C LEU A 282 13.19 2.63 2.12
N SER A 283 12.65 3.77 1.70
CA SER A 283 11.57 4.46 2.44
C SER A 283 10.32 3.59 2.56
N ASN A 284 10.02 2.80 1.53
CA ASN A 284 8.90 1.86 1.55
C ASN A 284 9.10 0.74 2.59
N ILE A 285 10.30 0.17 2.69
CA ILE A 285 10.64 -0.85 3.69
C ILE A 285 10.47 -0.26 5.11
N TRP A 286 11.03 0.92 5.36
CA TRP A 286 10.88 1.59 6.66
C TRP A 286 9.43 1.89 7.02
N ARG A 287 8.64 2.35 6.03
CA ARG A 287 7.19 2.52 6.18
C ARG A 287 6.51 1.22 6.57
N SER A 288 6.87 0.10 5.92
CA SER A 288 6.27 -1.22 6.17
C SER A 288 6.58 -1.74 7.58
N VAL A 289 7.86 -1.66 8.00
CA VAL A 289 8.30 -2.03 9.35
C VAL A 289 7.61 -1.16 10.40
N GLY A 290 7.62 0.17 10.22
CA GLY A 290 6.96 1.10 11.14
C GLY A 290 5.46 0.85 11.27
N SER A 291 4.77 0.63 10.15
CA SER A 291 3.33 0.30 10.17
C SER A 291 3.05 -0.99 10.92
N SER A 292 3.90 -2.00 10.74
CA SER A 292 3.76 -3.30 11.41
C SER A 292 4.01 -3.19 12.92
N LEU A 293 5.00 -2.41 13.34
CA LEU A 293 5.27 -2.15 14.75
C LEU A 293 4.10 -1.43 15.42
N VAL A 294 3.51 -0.42 14.76
CA VAL A 294 2.35 0.29 15.30
C VAL A 294 1.17 -0.66 15.54
N LEU A 295 0.91 -1.58 14.61
CA LEU A 295 -0.16 -2.57 14.78
C LEU A 295 0.13 -3.53 15.94
N VAL A 296 1.37 -4.02 16.07
CA VAL A 296 1.76 -4.87 17.20
C VAL A 296 1.59 -4.15 18.54
N PHE A 297 2.06 -2.90 18.64
CA PHE A 297 1.88 -2.10 19.85
C PHE A 297 0.42 -1.80 20.14
N TYR A 298 -0.38 -1.56 19.12
CA TYR A 298 -1.81 -1.34 19.26
C TYR A 298 -2.53 -2.58 19.80
N ASP A 299 -2.22 -3.77 19.27
CA ASP A 299 -2.80 -5.03 19.73
C ASP A 299 -2.43 -5.31 21.20
N GLU A 300 -1.18 -5.07 21.59
CA GLU A 300 -0.76 -5.19 22.99
C GLU A 300 -1.47 -4.18 23.90
N PHE A 301 -1.62 -2.93 23.44
CA PHE A 301 -2.37 -1.91 24.16
C PHE A 301 -3.84 -2.30 24.35
N GLN A 302 -4.50 -2.82 23.29
CA GLN A 302 -5.86 -3.32 23.38
C GLN A 302 -6.00 -4.48 24.38
N LYS A 303 -5.05 -5.44 24.38
CA LYS A 303 -5.05 -6.55 25.35
C LYS A 303 -4.96 -6.04 26.79
N ILE A 304 -4.11 -5.05 27.05
CA ILE A 304 -3.97 -4.44 28.38
C ILE A 304 -5.28 -3.75 28.78
N MET A 305 -5.86 -2.95 27.90
CA MET A 305 -7.13 -2.26 28.17
C MET A 305 -8.29 -3.23 28.40
N ALA A 306 -8.40 -4.29 27.60
CA ALA A 306 -9.41 -5.32 27.76
C ALA A 306 -9.24 -6.14 29.05
N LYS A 307 -7.99 -6.29 29.54
CA LYS A 307 -7.70 -6.90 30.84
C LYS A 307 -8.12 -5.99 31.99
N ASN A 308 -7.89 -4.68 31.87
CA ASN A 308 -8.28 -3.69 32.88
C ASN A 308 -9.79 -3.43 32.93
N ALA A 309 -10.53 -3.60 31.82
CA ALA A 309 -11.98 -3.46 31.78
C ALA A 309 -12.75 -4.67 32.34
N LYS A 310 -12.05 -5.77 32.66
CA LYS A 310 -12.62 -6.96 33.31
C LYS A 310 -12.44 -6.96 34.84
N HIS A 311 -11.89 -5.89 35.39
CA HIS A 311 -11.77 -5.59 36.82
C HIS A 311 -12.56 -4.32 37.13
#